data_AF-A0A101V6E7-F1
#
_entry.id   AF-A0A101V6E7-F1
#
_cell.length_a   1.000
_cell.length_b   1.000
_cell.length_c   1.000
_cell.angle_alpha   90.00
_cell.angle_beta   90.00
_cell.angle_gamma   90.00
#
_symmetry.space_group_name_H-M   'P 1'
#
loop_
_entity.id
_entity.type
_entity.pdbx_description
1 polymer ?
#
loop_
_entity_poly.entity_id
_entity_poly.type
_entity_poly.pdbx_seq_one_letter_code
_entity_poly.pdbx_strand_id
1 'polypeptide(L)'
;MFQYVVQPGDTLTAIARRFGTTVSAILAVNPRITNPDIIFIGQIINIPTRVTPTPTPTPTPTPPAPGRYIVQPGDTLFLIARRFGTTVAAIVAANPQITDPNVIFIGQIINIP
;
A
#
# COMPACT_ATOMS: atom_id res chain seq x y z
N MET A 1 -15.32 -16.06 11.30
CA MET A 1 -14.49 -16.66 10.23
C MET A 1 -15.37 -17.54 9.36
N PHE A 2 -14.98 -17.79 8.12
CA PHE A 2 -15.64 -18.75 7.24
C PHE A 2 -14.59 -19.47 6.38
N GLN A 3 -14.96 -20.61 5.80
CA GLN A 3 -14.10 -21.35 4.89
C GLN A 3 -14.32 -20.89 3.45
N TYR A 4 -13.23 -20.73 2.72
CA TYR A 4 -13.24 -20.36 1.31
C TYR A 4 -12.43 -21.37 0.51
N VAL A 5 -13.01 -21.80 -0.62
CA VAL A 5 -12.33 -22.67 -1.58
C VAL A 5 -11.65 -21.80 -2.62
N VAL A 6 -10.33 -21.88 -2.70
CA VAL A 6 -9.51 -21.12 -3.65
C VAL A 6 -9.95 -21.46 -5.08
N GLN A 7 -10.28 -20.43 -5.85
CA GLN A 7 -10.74 -20.55 -7.24
C GLN A 7 -9.58 -20.32 -8.22
N PRO A 8 -9.72 -20.74 -9.49
CA PRO A 8 -8.74 -20.40 -10.52
C PRO A 8 -8.49 -18.89 -10.60
N GLY A 9 -7.22 -18.49 -10.50
CA GLY A 9 -6.80 -17.09 -10.56
C GLY A 9 -6.84 -16.33 -9.23
N ASP A 10 -7.23 -16.97 -8.13
CA ASP A 10 -7.16 -16.35 -6.81
C ASP A 10 -5.72 -16.18 -6.32
N THR A 11 -5.49 -15.07 -5.62
CA THR A 11 -4.29 -14.83 -4.81
C THR A 11 -4.71 -14.44 -3.39
N LEU A 12 -3.88 -14.69 -2.38
CA LEU A 12 -4.20 -14.29 -1.00
C LEU A 12 -4.47 -12.77 -0.90
N THR A 13 -3.79 -11.96 -1.72
CA THR A 13 -4.00 -10.51 -1.81
C THR A 13 -5.39 -10.16 -2.35
N ALA A 14 -5.81 -10.80 -3.45
CA ALA A 14 -7.13 -10.57 -4.05
C ALA A 14 -8.25 -11.05 -3.12
N ILE A 15 -8.08 -12.22 -2.49
CA ILE A 15 -8.99 -12.76 -1.49
C ILE A 15 -9.10 -11.81 -0.29
N ALA A 16 -7.96 -11.36 0.25
CA ALA A 16 -7.93 -10.43 1.37
C ALA A 16 -8.72 -9.14 1.07
N ARG A 17 -8.51 -8.55 -0.11
CA ARG A 17 -9.26 -7.36 -0.55
C ARG A 17 -10.76 -7.65 -0.71
N ARG A 18 -11.11 -8.76 -1.36
CA ARG A 18 -12.50 -9.17 -1.61
C ARG A 18 -13.30 -9.30 -0.32
N PHE A 19 -12.68 -9.81 0.74
CA PHE A 19 -13.33 -10.08 2.01
C PHE A 19 -13.00 -9.04 3.10
N GLY A 20 -12.36 -7.92 2.74
CA GLY A 20 -12.07 -6.83 3.67
C GLY A 20 -11.17 -7.23 4.84
N THR A 21 -10.11 -8.00 4.56
CA THR A 21 -9.11 -8.46 5.53
C THR A 21 -7.69 -8.25 4.98
N THR A 22 -6.66 -8.75 5.66
CA THR A 22 -5.25 -8.68 5.24
C THR A 22 -4.67 -10.07 5.00
N VAL A 23 -3.64 -10.16 4.16
CA VAL A 23 -2.91 -11.42 3.93
C VAL A 23 -2.38 -11.96 5.25
N SER A 24 -1.79 -11.11 6.10
CA SER A 24 -1.30 -11.49 7.42
C SER A 24 -2.39 -12.08 8.32
N ALA A 25 -3.60 -11.52 8.31
CA ALA A 25 -4.72 -12.04 9.07
C ALA A 25 -5.20 -13.40 8.52
N ILE A 26 -5.17 -13.60 7.20
CA ILE A 26 -5.46 -14.91 6.59
C ILE A 26 -4.40 -15.93 6.99
N LEU A 27 -3.11 -15.59 6.92
CA LEU A 27 -2.03 -16.51 7.32
C LEU A 27 -2.08 -16.88 8.79
N ALA A 28 -2.41 -15.93 9.67
CA ALA A 28 -2.53 -16.16 11.11
C ALA A 28 -3.56 -17.25 11.45
N VAL A 29 -4.63 -17.38 10.66
CA VAL A 29 -5.66 -18.42 10.84
C VAL A 29 -5.48 -19.64 9.93
N ASN A 30 -4.41 -19.65 9.14
CA ASN A 30 -4.01 -20.76 8.27
C ASN A 30 -2.52 -21.09 8.44
N PRO A 31 -2.09 -21.59 9.60
CA PRO A 31 -0.69 -21.91 9.88
C PRO A 31 -0.10 -22.99 8.95
N ARG A 32 -0.95 -23.73 8.23
CA ARG A 32 -0.55 -24.69 7.19
C ARG A 32 -0.07 -24.04 5.88
N ILE A 33 -0.33 -22.75 5.69
CA ILE A 33 0.17 -22.01 4.52
C ILE A 33 1.55 -21.48 4.87
N THR A 34 2.58 -22.21 4.47
CA THR A 34 3.98 -21.86 4.71
C THR A 34 4.48 -20.80 3.72
N ASN A 35 3.92 -20.79 2.51
CA ASN A 35 4.25 -19.81 1.48
C ASN A 35 2.98 -19.04 1.06
N PRO A 36 2.89 -17.73 1.33
CA PRO A 36 1.71 -16.92 0.99
C PRO A 36 1.48 -16.72 -0.51
N ASP A 37 2.52 -16.88 -1.32
CA ASP A 37 2.43 -16.72 -2.78
C ASP A 37 1.96 -18.00 -3.48
N ILE A 38 1.90 -19.13 -2.74
CA ILE A 38 1.53 -20.44 -3.29
C ILE A 38 0.26 -20.93 -2.60
N ILE A 39 -0.87 -20.70 -3.26
CA ILE A 39 -2.16 -21.31 -2.92
C ILE A 39 -2.67 -22.13 -4.11
N PHE A 40 -3.29 -23.27 -3.83
CA PHE A 40 -3.75 -24.20 -4.84
C PHE A 40 -5.24 -24.06 -5.09
N ILE A 41 -5.65 -24.20 -6.35
CA ILE A 41 -7.07 -24.25 -6.71
C ILE A 41 -7.72 -25.44 -5.99
N GLY A 42 -8.90 -25.23 -5.41
CA GLY A 42 -9.58 -26.22 -4.59
C GLY A 42 -9.09 -26.30 -3.14
N GLN A 43 -8.03 -25.58 -2.78
CA GLN A 43 -7.56 -25.51 -1.40
C GLN A 43 -8.59 -24.78 -0.53
N ILE A 44 -8.93 -25.37 0.61
CA ILE A 44 -9.80 -24.75 1.61
C ILE A 44 -8.94 -23.92 2.56
N ILE A 45 -9.20 -22.62 2.60
CA ILE A 45 -8.55 -21.68 3.52
C ILE A 45 -9.58 -21.04 4.45
N ASN A 46 -9.18 -20.75 5.68
CA ASN A 46 -9.99 -20.02 6.64
C ASN A 46 -9.85 -18.52 6.39
N ILE A 47 -10.95 -17.80 6.20
CA ILE A 47 -10.96 -16.35 6.07
C ILE A 47 -11.52 -15.77 7.37
N PRO A 48 -10.76 -14.91 8.07
CA PRO A 48 -11.29 -14.22 9.23
C PRO A 48 -12.38 -13.24 8.78
N THR A 49 -13.53 -13.26 9.47
CA THR A 49 -14.64 -12.33 9.19
C THR A 49 -14.22 -10.93 9.59
N ARG A 50 -14.17 -10.01 8.62
CA ARG A 50 -13.92 -8.57 8.75
C ARG A 50 -13.22 -8.19 10.05
N VAL A 51 -11.90 -8.31 10.06
CA VAL A 51 -11.12 -7.40 10.89
C VAL A 51 -11.24 -6.05 10.18
N THR A 52 -12.08 -5.15 10.71
CA THR A 52 -11.88 -3.72 10.42
C THR A 52 -10.41 -3.48 10.62
N PRO A 53 -9.64 -3.09 9.58
CA PRO A 53 -8.24 -2.80 9.78
C PRO A 53 -8.21 -1.64 10.76
N THR A 54 -7.90 -1.92 12.03
CA THR A 54 -7.25 -0.91 12.86
C THR A 54 -6.02 -0.55 12.04
N PRO A 55 -5.89 0.70 11.57
CA PRO A 55 -4.75 1.09 10.76
C PRO A 55 -3.52 0.71 11.56
N THR A 56 -2.81 -0.33 11.12
CA THR A 56 -1.51 -0.66 11.67
C THR A 56 -0.68 0.59 11.41
N PRO A 57 -0.12 1.25 12.44
CA PRO A 57 0.82 2.33 12.18
C PRO A 57 1.93 1.69 11.36
N THR A 58 1.97 2.03 10.07
CA THR A 58 3.12 1.74 9.23
C THR A 58 4.30 2.35 9.99
N PRO A 59 5.43 1.63 10.18
CA PRO A 59 6.60 2.26 10.77
C PRO A 59 6.85 3.52 9.97
N THR A 60 6.71 4.68 10.62
CA THR A 60 7.03 5.97 10.02
C THR A 60 8.47 5.81 9.51
N PRO A 61 8.72 5.79 8.19
CA PRO A 61 10.09 5.91 7.74
C PRO A 61 10.56 7.23 8.33
N THR A 62 11.61 7.19 9.16
CA THR A 62 12.28 8.39 9.63
C THR A 62 12.49 9.27 8.41
N PRO A 63 11.87 10.47 8.34
CA PRO A 63 11.94 11.28 7.14
C PRO A 63 13.42 11.52 6.81
N PRO A 64 13.87 11.27 5.57
CA PRO A 64 15.08 11.91 5.10
C PRO A 64 14.93 13.40 5.40
N ALA A 65 15.96 14.04 5.94
CA ALA A 65 15.94 15.46 6.27
C ALA A 65 15.28 16.29 5.15
N PRO A 66 14.52 17.35 5.47
CA PRO A 66 13.79 18.14 4.48
C PRO A 66 14.74 18.55 3.36
N GLY A 67 14.43 18.09 2.16
CA GLY A 67 15.34 18.10 1.03
C GLY A 67 14.59 18.33 -0.27
N ARG A 68 15.24 19.03 -1.19
CA ARG A 68 14.75 19.21 -2.56
C ARG A 68 14.78 17.87 -3.29
N TYR A 69 13.67 17.48 -3.89
CA TYR A 69 13.53 16.30 -4.73
C TYR A 69 13.39 16.71 -6.19
N ILE A 70 14.11 16.02 -7.08
CA ILE A 70 13.99 16.20 -8.53
C ILE A 70 13.05 15.11 -9.04
N VAL A 71 11.90 15.51 -9.59
CA VAL A 71 10.89 14.61 -10.16
C VAL A 71 11.52 13.76 -11.26
N GLN A 72 11.37 12.44 -11.15
CA GLN A 72 11.90 11.46 -12.11
C GLN A 72 10.82 11.01 -13.10
N PRO A 73 11.19 10.43 -14.25
CA PRO A 73 10.22 9.83 -15.17
C PRO A 73 9.31 8.81 -14.46
N GLY A 74 7.99 9.01 -14.58
CA GLY A 74 6.99 8.14 -13.96
C GLY A 74 6.60 8.49 -12.52
N ASP A 75 7.19 9.54 -11.94
CA ASP A 75 6.79 10.02 -10.62
C ASP A 75 5.38 10.65 -10.64
N THR A 76 4.69 10.49 -9.51
CA THR A 76 3.48 11.24 -9.17
C THR A 76 3.63 11.78 -7.76
N LEU A 77 2.96 12.89 -7.42
CA LEU A 77 2.99 13.41 -6.05
C LEU A 77 2.54 12.37 -5.01
N PHE A 78 1.64 11.46 -5.39
CA PHE A 78 1.22 10.36 -4.53
C PHE A 78 2.34 9.36 -4.22
N LEU A 79 3.07 8.90 -5.25
CA LEU A 79 4.20 7.98 -5.07
C LEU A 79 5.35 8.64 -4.30
N ILE A 80 5.62 9.91 -4.58
CA ILE A 80 6.62 10.71 -3.87
C ILE A 80 6.22 10.85 -2.40
N ALA A 81 5.00 11.29 -2.10
CA ALA A 81 4.51 11.45 -0.73
C ALA A 81 4.66 10.15 0.07
N ARG A 82 4.24 9.03 -0.51
CA ARG A 82 4.38 7.71 0.12
C ARG A 82 5.83 7.30 0.34
N ARG A 83 6.74 7.62 -0.58
CA ARG A 83 8.17 7.33 -0.47
C ARG A 83 8.82 8.09 0.69
N PHE A 84 8.44 9.34 0.88
CA PHE A 84 9.01 10.22 1.90
C PHE A 84 8.22 10.25 3.21
N GLY A 85 7.17 9.43 3.34
CA GLY A 85 6.37 9.38 4.57
C GLY A 85 5.57 10.67 4.83
N THR A 86 5.24 11.43 3.78
CA THR A 86 4.47 12.67 3.85
C THR A 86 3.14 12.54 3.09
N THR A 87 2.42 13.65 2.93
CA THR A 87 1.15 13.69 2.17
C THR A 87 1.27 14.59 0.94
N VAL A 88 0.44 14.32 -0.08
CA VAL A 88 0.34 15.20 -1.26
C VAL A 88 0.02 16.63 -0.84
N ALA A 89 -0.89 16.80 0.12
CA ALA A 89 -1.27 18.11 0.66
C ALA A 89 -0.08 18.84 1.29
N ALA A 90 0.75 18.13 2.07
CA ALA A 90 1.96 18.72 2.66
C ALA A 90 2.98 19.11 1.59
N ILE A 91 3.18 18.28 0.56
CA ILE A 91 4.06 18.61 -0.56
C ILE A 91 3.55 19.84 -1.32
N VAL A 92 2.26 19.92 -1.63
CA VAL A 92 1.68 21.09 -2.33
C VAL A 92 1.80 22.35 -1.46
N ALA A 93 1.56 22.25 -0.16
CA ALA A 93 1.72 23.37 0.77
C ALA A 93 3.17 23.88 0.83
N ALA A 94 4.16 22.98 0.74
CA ALA A 94 5.59 23.32 0.67
C ALA A 94 6.05 23.83 -0.71
N ASN A 95 5.20 23.74 -1.73
CA ASN A 95 5.51 24.08 -3.12
C ASN A 95 4.39 24.94 -3.74
N PRO A 96 4.28 26.22 -3.35
CA PRO A 96 3.26 27.12 -3.87
C PRO A 96 3.36 27.35 -5.39
N GLN A 97 4.48 26.99 -6.02
CA GLN A 97 4.66 27.01 -7.47
C GLN A 97 3.91 25.89 -8.21
N ILE A 98 3.38 24.88 -7.51
CA ILE A 98 2.57 23.81 -8.11
C ILE A 98 1.11 24.26 -8.15
N THR A 99 0.66 24.68 -9.33
CA THR A 99 -0.73 25.13 -9.54
C THR A 99 -1.71 23.96 -9.69
N ASP A 100 -1.27 22.86 -10.31
CA ASP A 100 -2.05 21.62 -10.43
C ASP A 100 -1.25 20.45 -9.83
N PRO A 101 -1.69 19.85 -8.71
CA PRO A 101 -1.05 18.71 -8.08
C PRO A 101 -0.93 17.46 -8.96
N ASN A 102 -1.73 17.36 -10.03
CA ASN A 102 -1.67 16.23 -10.97
C ASN A 102 -0.66 16.46 -12.10
N VAL A 103 -0.11 17.68 -12.22
CA VAL A 103 0.80 18.07 -13.30
C VAL A 103 2.15 18.41 -12.69
N ILE A 104 3.04 17.41 -12.66
CA ILE A 104 4.46 17.58 -12.34
C ILE A 104 5.32 17.16 -13.52
N PHE A 105 6.44 17.85 -13.71
CA PHE A 105 7.33 17.64 -14.85
C PHE A 105 8.61 16.93 -14.42
N ILE A 106 9.12 16.07 -15.28
CA ILE A 106 10.43 15.43 -15.09
C ILE A 106 11.50 16.53 -14.98
N GLY A 107 12.39 16.40 -14.00
CA GLY A 107 13.40 17.41 -13.70
C GLY A 107 12.90 18.57 -12.83
N GLN A 108 11.60 18.64 -12.54
CA GLN A 108 11.05 19.67 -11.64
C GLN A 108 11.58 19.45 -10.22
N ILE A 109 12.03 20.53 -9.59
CA ILE A 109 12.46 20.51 -8.21
C ILE A 109 11.27 20.83 -7.31
N ILE A 110 11.00 19.94 -6.36
CA ILE A 110 9.96 20.11 -5.35
C ILE A 110 10.56 19.98 -3.95
N ASN A 111 10.07 20.79 -3.01
CA ASN A 111 10.41 20.73 -1.60
C ASN A 111 9.64 19.58 -0.94
N ILE A 112 10.34 18.68 -0.24
CA ILE A 112 9.71 17.66 0.59
C ILE A 112 9.68 18.17 2.03
N PRO A 113 8.50 18.35 2.65
CA PRO A 113 8.35 18.79 4.03
C PRO A 113 8.68 17.69 5.05
#